data_AF-A0A7R8YRG3-F1
#
_entry.id   AF-A0A7R8YRG3-F1
#
_cell.length_a   1.000
_cell.length_b   1.000
_cell.length_c   1.000
_cell.angle_alpha   90.00
_cell.angle_beta   90.00
_cell.angle_gamma   90.00
#
_symmetry.space_group_name_H-M   'P 1'
#
loop_
_entity.id
_entity.type
_entity.pdbx_description
1 polymer ?
#
loop_
_entity_poly.entity_id
_entity_poly.type
_entity_poly.pdbx_seq_one_letter_code
_entity_poly.pdbx_strand_id
1 'polypeptide(L)'
;MEDGDFDNDDVAGDDFEDVDEEDQIDDLNQDEEVDNIEIIAPGQAGGGVPKSKRITTRYMTKYERARVLGTRALQIAMCAPIMVELDGETDPLQIAMKELKQRKIPIIIRRYLPDHSYEDWSIDELIIVDH
;
A
#
# COMPACT_ATOMS: atom_id res chain seq x y z
N MET A 1 29.60 2.79 -62.94
CA MET A 1 29.62 1.93 -61.74
C MET A 1 28.90 2.76 -60.68
N GLU A 2 27.60 3.03 -60.78
CA GLU A 2 26.43 2.14 -60.97
C GLU A 2 26.29 1.16 -59.79
N ASP A 3 25.56 1.65 -58.78
CA ASP A 3 24.39 1.06 -58.10
C ASP A 3 24.49 -0.42 -57.69
N GLY A 4 24.59 -0.63 -56.38
CA GLY A 4 24.35 -1.91 -55.72
C GLY A 4 23.11 -1.78 -54.84
N ASP A 5 21.96 -2.04 -55.44
CA ASP A 5 20.66 -2.27 -54.80
C ASP A 5 20.80 -3.45 -53.83
N PHE A 6 20.54 -3.24 -52.54
CA PHE A 6 20.39 -4.33 -51.57
C PHE A 6 18.90 -4.58 -51.38
N ASP A 7 18.37 -5.43 -52.25
CA ASP A 7 17.16 -6.21 -51.97
C ASP A 7 17.44 -7.09 -50.74
N ASN A 8 16.73 -6.82 -49.66
CA ASN A 8 16.44 -7.83 -48.64
C ASN A 8 15.00 -7.66 -48.19
N ASP A 9 14.10 -7.86 -49.16
CA ASP A 9 12.77 -8.39 -48.90
C ASP A 9 12.91 -9.83 -48.36
N ASP A 10 11.92 -10.29 -47.59
CA ASP A 10 11.82 -11.60 -46.93
C ASP A 10 12.34 -11.74 -45.49
N VAL A 11 11.70 -11.01 -44.56
CA VAL A 11 11.27 -11.66 -43.30
C VAL A 11 9.75 -11.53 -43.20
N ALA A 12 9.08 -12.37 -43.98
CA ALA A 12 7.69 -12.72 -43.74
C ALA A 12 7.60 -13.62 -42.50
N GLY A 13 6.73 -13.26 -41.56
CA GLY A 13 6.18 -14.16 -40.56
C GLY A 13 6.62 -13.88 -39.13
N ASP A 14 5.99 -12.90 -38.50
CA ASP A 14 5.14 -13.29 -37.38
C ASP A 14 3.94 -12.33 -37.30
N ASP A 15 2.78 -12.96 -37.20
CA ASP A 15 1.44 -12.39 -37.14
C ASP A 15 1.29 -11.67 -35.80
N PHE A 16 1.78 -10.43 -35.70
CA PHE A 16 1.30 -9.53 -34.66
C PHE A 16 -0.10 -9.09 -35.10
N GLU A 17 -1.11 -9.89 -34.71
CA GLU A 17 -2.46 -9.37 -34.57
C GLU A 17 -2.33 -8.04 -33.80
N ASP A 18 -2.70 -6.95 -34.46
CA ASP A 18 -2.97 -5.67 -33.81
C ASP A 18 -4.02 -5.96 -32.73
N VAL A 19 -3.55 -6.25 -31.52
CA VAL A 19 -4.38 -6.09 -30.33
C VAL A 19 -4.50 -4.58 -30.23
N ASP A 20 -5.58 -4.05 -30.79
CA ASP A 20 -6.17 -2.81 -30.34
C ASP A 20 -6.40 -2.95 -28.82
N GLU A 21 -5.36 -2.71 -28.03
CA GLU A 21 -5.47 -2.40 -26.60
C GLU A 21 -6.07 -0.98 -26.50
N GLU A 22 -7.25 -0.78 -27.08
CA GLU A 22 -8.28 0.05 -26.47
C GLU A 22 -8.83 -0.68 -25.23
N ASP A 23 -7.92 -1.06 -24.33
CA ASP A 23 -8.27 -1.27 -22.93
C ASP A 23 -8.56 0.12 -22.38
N GLN A 24 -9.81 0.51 -22.59
CA GLN A 24 -10.52 1.62 -22.00
C GLN A 24 -9.96 1.93 -20.60
N ILE A 25 -9.09 2.95 -20.51
CA ILE A 25 -8.76 3.64 -19.25
C ILE A 25 -9.94 4.58 -18.89
N ASP A 26 -11.17 4.20 -19.23
CA ASP A 26 -12.36 5.05 -19.18
C ASP A 26 -13.35 4.62 -18.08
N ASP A 27 -12.87 3.83 -17.11
CA ASP A 27 -13.61 3.61 -15.86
C ASP A 27 -12.71 3.66 -14.61
N LEU A 28 -11.88 4.71 -14.53
CA LEU A 28 -11.39 5.22 -13.25
C LEU A 28 -12.26 6.36 -12.74
N ASN A 29 -13.58 6.31 -13.00
CA ASN A 29 -14.54 6.93 -12.09
C ASN A 29 -14.61 6.05 -10.82
N GLN A 30 -13.51 6.00 -10.07
CA GLN A 30 -13.59 5.71 -8.65
C GLN A 30 -14.34 6.88 -8.06
N ASP A 31 -15.63 6.70 -7.82
CA ASP A 31 -16.38 7.51 -6.86
C ASP A 31 -15.43 7.87 -5.72
N GLU A 32 -15.24 9.17 -5.48
CA GLU A 32 -14.26 9.72 -4.54
C GLU A 32 -14.60 9.44 -3.06
N GLU A 33 -14.81 8.18 -2.70
CA GLU A 33 -15.08 7.72 -1.33
C GLU A 33 -14.18 6.53 -0.92
N VAL A 34 -12.99 6.41 -1.50
CA VAL A 34 -12.13 5.24 -1.26
C VAL A 34 -11.35 5.30 0.05
N ASP A 35 -11.29 6.43 0.75
CA ASP A 35 -10.44 6.59 1.94
C ASP A 35 -11.23 6.74 3.24
N ASN A 36 -12.03 5.71 3.57
CA ASN A 36 -12.58 5.51 4.93
C ASN A 36 -11.49 5.24 6.00
N ILE A 37 -10.21 5.25 5.63
CA ILE A 37 -9.09 4.89 6.48
C ILE A 37 -7.98 5.93 6.35
N GLU A 38 -7.53 6.48 7.48
CA GLU A 38 -6.42 7.42 7.56
C GLU A 38 -5.28 6.86 8.42
N ILE A 39 -4.04 7.17 8.04
CA ILE A 39 -2.83 6.79 8.77
C ILE A 39 -2.33 8.02 9.54
N ILE A 40 -2.35 7.95 10.86
CA ILE A 40 -1.98 9.08 11.74
C ILE A 40 -0.81 8.74 12.65
N ALA A 41 -0.13 9.78 13.13
CA ALA A 41 0.91 9.63 14.15
C ALA A 41 0.28 9.41 15.54
N PRO A 42 0.97 8.72 16.47
CA PRO A 42 0.47 8.46 17.82
C PRO A 42 0.00 9.70 18.59
N GLY A 43 0.64 10.86 18.37
CA GLY A 43 0.26 12.12 19.02
C GLY A 43 -1.02 12.76 18.49
N GLN A 44 -1.54 12.29 17.36
CA GLN A 44 -2.78 12.78 16.74
C GLN A 44 -4.00 11.89 17.08
N ALA A 45 -3.78 10.80 17.81
CA ALA A 45 -4.88 9.95 18.27
C ALA A 45 -5.62 10.56 19.46
N GLY A 46 -6.94 10.44 19.44
CA GLY A 46 -7.82 11.02 20.45
C GLY A 46 -8.98 11.79 19.83
N GLY A 47 -10.02 12.03 20.64
CA GLY A 47 -11.25 12.70 20.19
C GLY A 47 -12.27 11.81 19.48
N GLY A 48 -11.88 10.59 19.10
CA GLY A 48 -12.77 9.60 18.48
C GLY A 48 -13.61 8.79 19.48
N VAL A 49 -14.28 7.76 18.95
CA VAL A 49 -15.09 6.83 19.72
C VAL A 49 -14.25 6.15 20.83
N PRO A 50 -14.72 6.13 22.10
CA PRO A 50 -14.00 5.50 23.19
C PRO A 50 -13.71 4.01 22.92
N LYS A 51 -12.53 3.52 23.37
CA LYS A 51 -12.09 2.12 23.20
C LYS A 51 -13.16 1.07 23.55
N SER A 52 -13.96 1.32 24.58
CA SER A 52 -15.02 0.40 25.04
C SER A 52 -16.28 0.36 24.16
N LYS A 53 -16.47 1.37 23.29
CA LYS A 53 -17.65 1.51 22.42
C LYS A 53 -17.35 1.28 20.95
N ARG A 54 -16.12 0.88 20.61
CA ARG A 54 -15.73 0.57 19.23
C ARG A 54 -16.50 -0.65 18.72
N ILE A 55 -16.98 -0.56 17.50
CA ILE A 55 -17.78 -1.60 16.83
C ILE A 55 -17.04 -2.26 15.68
N THR A 56 -15.98 -1.63 15.14
CA THR A 56 -15.24 -2.21 14.00
C THR A 56 -14.41 -3.43 14.41
N THR A 57 -14.03 -4.23 13.41
CA THR A 57 -13.35 -5.50 13.60
C THR A 57 -11.98 -5.34 14.28
N ARG A 58 -11.59 -6.28 15.14
CA ARG A 58 -10.24 -6.29 15.75
C ARG A 58 -9.16 -6.80 14.80
N TYR A 59 -9.54 -7.29 13.62
CA TYR A 59 -8.61 -7.77 12.61
C TYR A 59 -8.09 -6.61 11.77
N MET A 60 -6.79 -6.64 11.46
CA MET A 60 -6.20 -5.76 10.47
C MET A 60 -6.65 -6.22 9.08
N THR A 61 -7.21 -5.31 8.29
CA THR A 61 -7.61 -5.61 6.92
C THR A 61 -6.39 -5.69 6.01
N LYS A 62 -6.51 -6.39 4.87
CA LYS A 62 -5.44 -6.44 3.86
C LYS A 62 -5.07 -5.06 3.33
N TYR A 63 -6.04 -4.14 3.26
CA TYR A 63 -5.85 -2.76 2.81
C TYR A 63 -5.07 -1.94 3.83
N GLU A 64 -5.40 -2.06 5.10
CA GLU A 64 -4.67 -1.44 6.21
C GLU A 64 -3.23 -1.92 6.26
N ARG A 65 -3.03 -3.25 6.18
CA ARG A 65 -1.70 -3.84 6.16
C ARG A 65 -0.85 -3.27 5.03
N ALA A 66 -1.39 -3.22 3.81
CA ALA A 66 -0.69 -2.66 2.65
C ALA A 66 -0.33 -1.18 2.87
N ARG A 67 -1.27 -0.36 3.33
CA ARG A 67 -1.06 1.07 3.57
C ARG A 67 -0.04 1.33 4.68
N VAL A 68 -0.14 0.60 5.79
CA VAL A 68 0.82 0.70 6.92
C VAL A 68 2.23 0.33 6.48
N LEU A 69 2.39 -0.78 5.75
CA LEU A 69 3.70 -1.20 5.24
C LEU A 69 4.26 -0.17 4.24
N GLY A 70 3.44 0.34 3.33
CA GLY A 70 3.85 1.36 2.35
C GLY A 70 4.27 2.67 3.02
N THR A 71 3.43 3.21 3.92
CA THR A 71 3.75 4.44 4.67
C THR A 71 4.99 4.24 5.53
N ARG A 72 5.13 3.10 6.21
CA ARG A 72 6.28 2.85 7.06
C ARG A 72 7.58 2.65 6.27
N ALA A 73 7.52 1.92 5.16
CA ALA A 73 8.66 1.76 4.27
C ALA A 73 9.12 3.11 3.72
N LEU A 74 8.19 3.99 3.33
CA LEU A 74 8.51 5.35 2.90
C LEU A 74 9.20 6.15 4.01
N GLN A 75 8.69 6.09 5.25
CA GLN A 75 9.33 6.77 6.40
C GLN A 75 10.76 6.27 6.60
N ILE A 76 11.00 4.94 6.54
CA ILE A 76 12.34 4.35 6.68
C ILE A 76 13.25 4.81 5.53
N ALA A 77 12.75 4.86 4.31
CA ALA A 77 13.49 5.38 3.15
C ALA A 77 13.87 6.86 3.31
N MET A 78 13.05 7.63 4.03
CA MET A 78 13.33 9.01 4.45
C MET A 78 14.16 9.10 5.74
N CYS A 79 14.89 8.04 6.09
CA CYS A 79 15.76 7.95 7.26
C CYS A 79 15.05 8.16 8.61
N ALA A 80 13.76 7.81 8.71
CA ALA A 80 13.05 7.82 9.99
C ALA A 80 13.64 6.76 10.96
N PRO A 81 13.54 6.96 12.28
CA PRO A 81 14.04 6.00 13.27
C PRO A 81 13.39 4.63 13.14
N ILE A 82 14.20 3.58 13.14
CA ILE A 82 13.80 2.17 13.08
C ILE A 82 13.58 1.64 14.51
N MET A 83 12.51 0.88 14.72
CA MET A 83 12.07 0.41 16.04
C MET A 83 12.49 -1.03 16.37
N VAL A 84 13.13 -1.71 15.42
CA VAL A 84 13.62 -3.09 15.53
C VAL A 84 15.11 -3.17 15.24
N GLU A 85 15.74 -4.22 15.73
CA GLU A 85 17.12 -4.54 15.38
C GLU A 85 17.21 -5.05 13.95
N LEU A 86 18.22 -4.57 13.22
CA LEU A 86 18.51 -4.98 11.85
C LEU A 86 19.51 -6.14 11.87
N ASP A 87 19.18 -7.21 11.16
CA ASP A 87 19.98 -8.43 10.98
C ASP A 87 20.52 -8.50 9.53
N GLY A 88 20.89 -7.35 8.97
CA GLY A 88 21.37 -7.22 7.59
C GLY A 88 20.29 -6.85 6.57
N GLU A 89 19.06 -6.53 6.99
CA GLU A 89 18.05 -5.98 6.09
C GLU A 89 18.44 -4.56 5.64
N THR A 90 18.47 -4.34 4.33
CA THR A 90 18.72 -3.03 3.73
C THR A 90 17.50 -2.43 3.05
N ASP A 91 16.54 -3.28 2.67
CA ASP A 91 15.32 -2.85 2.00
C ASP A 91 14.31 -2.26 3.00
N PRO A 92 13.84 -1.01 2.81
CA PRO A 92 12.88 -0.38 3.70
C PRO A 92 11.60 -1.18 3.90
N LEU A 93 11.12 -1.88 2.86
CA LEU A 93 9.90 -2.68 2.95
C LEU A 93 10.13 -3.91 3.82
N GLN A 94 11.24 -4.63 3.66
CA GLN A 94 11.62 -5.74 4.55
C GLN A 94 11.73 -5.29 6.02
N ILE A 95 12.32 -4.12 6.28
CA ILE A 95 12.41 -3.56 7.63
C ILE A 95 11.01 -3.25 8.18
N ALA A 96 10.13 -2.63 7.39
CA ALA A 96 8.74 -2.37 7.78
C ALA A 96 7.96 -3.67 8.07
N MET A 97 8.16 -4.74 7.27
CA MET A 97 7.55 -6.04 7.55
C MET A 97 8.04 -6.63 8.88
N LYS A 98 9.34 -6.50 9.18
CA LYS A 98 9.92 -6.95 10.45
C LYS A 98 9.34 -6.17 11.63
N GLU A 99 9.18 -4.85 11.49
CA GLU A 99 8.52 -4.03 12.51
C GLU A 99 7.05 -4.39 12.71
N LEU A 100 6.31 -4.66 11.62
CA LEU A 100 4.91 -5.07 11.69
C LEU A 100 4.77 -6.41 12.42
N LYS A 101 5.64 -7.38 12.11
CA LYS A 101 5.67 -8.70 12.75
C LYS A 101 5.94 -8.61 14.25
N GLN A 102 6.79 -7.66 14.67
CA GLN A 102 7.05 -7.37 16.08
C GLN A 102 6.04 -6.39 16.71
N ARG A 103 5.05 -5.90 15.95
CA ARG A 103 4.06 -4.90 16.37
C ARG A 103 4.67 -3.61 16.92
N LYS A 104 5.80 -3.17 16.35
CA LYS A 104 6.54 -1.97 16.79
C LYS A 104 6.39 -0.76 15.86
N ILE A 105 5.50 -0.81 14.87
CA ILE A 105 5.27 0.33 13.98
C ILE A 105 4.55 1.45 14.77
N PRO A 106 5.12 2.67 14.86
CA PRO A 106 4.55 3.79 15.60
C PRO A 106 3.50 4.52 14.76
N ILE A 107 2.48 3.81 14.30
CA ILE A 107 1.40 4.31 13.45
C ILE A 107 0.05 3.93 14.08
N ILE A 108 -0.95 4.77 13.88
CA ILE A 108 -2.34 4.48 14.24
C ILE A 108 -3.20 4.53 12.98
N ILE A 109 -4.12 3.58 12.86
CA ILE A 109 -5.13 3.50 11.81
C ILE A 109 -6.40 4.17 12.34
N ARG A 110 -6.82 5.25 11.70
CA ARG A 110 -8.12 5.88 11.96
C ARG A 110 -9.14 5.35 10.97
N ARG A 111 -10.18 4.69 11.48
CA ARG A 111 -11.31 4.18 10.68
C ARG A 111 -12.48 5.14 10.81
N TYR A 112 -12.94 5.69 9.69
CA TYR A 112 -14.14 6.52 9.63
C TYR A 112 -15.38 5.63 9.53
N LEU A 113 -16.41 6.02 10.27
CA LEU A 113 -17.74 5.44 10.24
C LEU A 113 -18.63 6.25 9.28
N PRO A 114 -19.75 5.69 8.80
CA PRO A 114 -20.66 6.40 7.89
C PRO A 114 -21.26 7.69 8.46
N ASP A 115 -21.24 7.87 9.79
CA ASP A 115 -21.69 9.08 10.48
C ASP A 115 -20.57 10.12 10.65
N HIS A 116 -19.44 9.94 9.96
CA HIS A 116 -18.19 10.71 10.08
C HIS A 116 -17.49 10.67 11.43
N SER A 117 -17.99 9.88 12.39
CA SER A 117 -17.22 9.57 13.59
C SER A 117 -16.08 8.60 13.24
N TYR A 118 -15.10 8.44 14.14
CA TYR A 118 -13.94 7.60 13.85
C TYR A 118 -13.44 6.80 15.05
N GLU A 119 -12.79 5.69 14.73
CA GLU A 119 -12.13 4.80 15.68
C GLU A 119 -10.63 4.74 15.41
N ASP A 120 -9.81 5.12 16.40
CA ASP A 120 -8.35 5.10 16.31
C ASP A 120 -7.79 3.75 16.79
N TRP A 121 -7.31 2.90 15.88
CA TRP A 121 -6.75 1.59 16.16
C TRP A 121 -5.22 1.60 16.10
N SER A 122 -4.58 1.24 17.20
CA SER A 122 -3.13 1.06 17.22
C SER A 122 -2.73 -0.27 16.58
N ILE A 123 -1.54 -0.34 15.96
CA ILE A 123 -1.06 -1.56 15.30
C ILE A 123 -0.84 -2.71 16.30
N ASP A 124 -0.49 -2.38 17.54
CA ASP A 124 -0.24 -3.36 18.62
C ASP A 124 -1.52 -4.08 19.08
N GLU A 125 -2.67 -3.41 19.06
CA GLU A 125 -3.97 -3.97 19.47
C GLU A 125 -4.70 -4.74 18.36
N LEU A 126 -4.30 -4.58 17.09
CA LEU A 126 -4.91 -5.29 15.97
C LEU A 126 -4.42 -6.73 15.84
N ILE A 127 -5.32 -7.60 15.39
CA ILE A 127 -5.02 -9.00 15.07
C ILE A 127 -4.59 -9.07 13.60
N ILE A 128 -3.33 -9.42 13.39
CA ILE A 128 -2.74 -9.59 12.07
C ILE A 128 -2.79 -11.09 11.73
N VAL A 129 -3.44 -11.44 10.61
CA VAL A 129 -3.43 -12.79 10.08
C VAL A 129 -2.27 -12.86 9.07
N ASP A 130 -1.24 -13.64 9.39
CA ASP A 130 -0.25 -14.05 8.40
C ASP A 130 -0.90 -15.14 7.52
N HIS A 131 -0.90 -14.90 6.21
CA HIS A 131 -1.26 -15.89 5.20
C HIS A 131 0.00 -16.54 4.65
#